data_AF-A0A349PWQ1-F1
#
_entry.id   AF-A0A349PWQ1-F1
#
_cell.length_a   1.000
_cell.length_b   1.000
_cell.length_c   1.000
_cell.angle_alpha   90.00
_cell.angle_beta   90.00
_cell.angle_gamma   90.00
#
_symmetry.space_group_name_H-M   'P 1'
#
loop_
_entity.id
_entity.type
_entity.pdbx_description
1 polymer ?
#
loop_
_entity_poly.entity_id
_entity_poly.type
_entity_poly.pdbx_seq_one_letter_code
_entity_poly.pdbx_strand_id
1 'polypeptide(L)'
;LFTIPRTGAAHDVTPENAGGYSASAIRHLLAEGRRADALSRMVPAMRAVYEAEETAGRAPVFAAACERAILARLRSMTPAEFDALDTGHEGVGQRLYNASRNAATLDAVLDNAKTKRYAYARLRRMVLWAYLGLTPAKLPASVPYLRVLAANGTGRALLGRMRKTARLPVITKPAAIRSLFPDAQRLFETESRAADLYALAYPELTEACGSLWRQNPVMP
;
A
#
# COMPACT_ATOMS: atom_id res chain seq x y z
N LEU A 1 4.87 18.25 -20.08
CA LEU A 1 4.23 16.97 -19.68
C LEU A 1 4.21 16.09 -20.92
N PHE A 2 4.76 14.87 -20.86
CA PHE A 2 4.76 13.94 -21.99
C PHE A 2 3.92 12.72 -21.61
N THR A 3 3.08 12.24 -22.52
CA THR A 3 2.31 11.01 -22.37
C THR A 3 2.68 10.05 -23.50
N ILE A 4 2.67 8.75 -23.21
CA ILE A 4 2.99 7.69 -24.18
C ILE A 4 1.83 6.68 -24.14
N PRO A 5 1.36 6.15 -25.29
CA PRO A 5 0.34 5.12 -25.32
C PRO A 5 0.74 3.87 -24.53
N ARG A 6 -0.20 3.29 -23.78
CA ARG A 6 0.03 2.05 -23.04
C ARG A 6 0.05 0.86 -23.99
N THR A 7 1.15 0.12 -23.99
CA THR A 7 1.27 -1.20 -24.62
C THR A 7 1.13 -2.27 -23.53
N GLY A 8 -0.07 -2.86 -23.40
CA GLY A 8 -0.41 -3.89 -22.40
C GLY A 8 -1.90 -3.90 -22.04
N ALA A 9 -2.38 -4.94 -21.35
CA ALA A 9 -3.80 -5.15 -21.05
C ALA A 9 -4.45 -3.98 -20.29
N ALA A 10 -5.71 -3.67 -20.57
CA ALA A 10 -6.50 -2.72 -19.78
C ALA A 10 -6.61 -3.17 -18.31
N HIS A 11 -6.92 -2.25 -17.39
CA HIS A 11 -7.02 -2.57 -15.95
C HIS A 11 -8.06 -3.67 -15.64
N ASP A 12 -9.05 -3.87 -16.51
CA ASP A 12 -10.22 -4.73 -16.30
C ASP A 12 -10.39 -5.84 -17.35
N VAL A 13 -9.37 -6.12 -18.18
CA VAL A 13 -9.45 -7.15 -19.23
C VAL A 13 -8.37 -8.20 -19.03
N THR A 14 -8.76 -9.47 -19.04
CA THR A 14 -7.85 -10.62 -19.15
C THR A 14 -7.26 -10.65 -20.56
N PRO A 15 -5.95 -10.43 -20.76
CA PRO A 15 -5.37 -10.48 -22.10
C PRO A 15 -5.14 -11.94 -22.49
N GLU A 16 -5.67 -12.35 -23.64
CA GLU A 16 -5.45 -13.69 -24.14
C GLU A 16 -4.15 -13.86 -24.91
N ASN A 17 -3.55 -12.84 -25.54
CA ASN A 17 -2.28 -13.03 -26.25
C ASN A 17 -1.44 -11.74 -26.33
N ALA A 18 -0.12 -11.93 -26.17
CA ALA A 18 0.99 -11.00 -26.39
C ALA A 18 1.06 -9.69 -25.57
N GLY A 19 2.11 -9.58 -24.74
CA GLY A 19 2.79 -8.29 -24.52
C GLY A 19 2.41 -7.44 -23.30
N GLY A 20 1.86 -8.04 -22.23
CA GLY A 20 1.80 -7.37 -20.92
C GLY A 20 0.50 -7.64 -20.19
N TYR A 21 0.57 -8.46 -19.13
CA TYR A 21 -0.56 -8.69 -18.23
C TYR A 21 -0.72 -7.50 -17.29
N SER A 22 -1.96 -7.15 -16.96
CA SER A 22 -2.21 -6.13 -15.94
C SER A 22 -1.69 -6.65 -14.59
N ALA A 23 -1.18 -5.75 -13.74
CA ALA A 23 -0.74 -6.13 -12.40
C ALA A 23 -1.88 -6.78 -11.59
N SER A 24 -3.14 -6.41 -11.87
CA SER A 24 -4.32 -7.02 -11.29
C SER A 24 -4.47 -8.49 -11.70
N ALA A 25 -4.28 -8.82 -12.98
CA ALA A 25 -4.37 -10.21 -13.47
C ALA A 25 -3.29 -11.11 -12.86
N ILE A 26 -2.07 -10.60 -12.69
CA ILE A 26 -0.99 -11.35 -12.02
C ILE A 26 -1.36 -11.63 -10.56
N ARG A 27 -1.85 -10.63 -9.82
CA ARG A 27 -2.28 -10.81 -8.42
C ARG A 27 -3.46 -11.77 -8.29
N HIS A 28 -4.38 -11.80 -9.25
CA HIS A 28 -5.50 -12.74 -9.26
C HIS A 28 -5.02 -14.18 -9.35
N LEU A 29 -4.12 -14.47 -10.30
CA LEU A 29 -3.53 -15.80 -10.44
C LEU A 29 -2.80 -16.25 -9.16
N LEU A 30 -2.06 -15.33 -8.52
CA LEU A 30 -1.42 -15.61 -7.24
C LEU A 30 -2.45 -15.94 -6.15
N ALA A 31 -3.56 -15.21 -6.09
CA ALA A 31 -4.64 -15.46 -5.13
C ALA A 31 -5.35 -16.80 -5.37
N GLU A 32 -5.44 -17.26 -6.63
CA GLU A 32 -5.97 -18.57 -7.01
C GLU A 32 -4.98 -19.74 -6.82
N GLY A 33 -3.77 -19.48 -6.29
CA GLY A 33 -2.72 -20.49 -6.17
C GLY A 33 -2.06 -20.88 -7.50
N ARG A 34 -2.37 -20.18 -8.60
CA ARG A 34 -1.80 -20.41 -9.94
C ARG A 34 -0.43 -19.73 -10.09
N ARG A 35 0.50 -20.10 -9.20
CA ARG A 35 1.84 -19.50 -9.10
C ARG A 35 2.60 -19.52 -10.43
N ALA A 36 2.68 -20.68 -11.10
CA ALA A 36 3.43 -20.82 -12.35
C ALA A 36 2.89 -19.88 -13.45
N ASP A 37 1.57 -19.77 -13.56
CA ASP A 37 0.91 -18.85 -14.50
C ASP A 37 1.18 -17.39 -14.14
N ALA A 38 1.22 -17.04 -12.86
CA ALA A 38 1.55 -15.68 -12.45
C ALA A 38 2.99 -15.31 -12.79
N LEU A 39 3.94 -16.20 -12.48
CA LEU A 39 5.37 -15.95 -12.73
C LEU A 39 5.68 -15.88 -14.22
N SER A 40 5.07 -16.72 -15.05
CA SER A 40 5.27 -16.69 -16.51
C SER A 40 4.91 -15.34 -17.13
N ARG A 41 4.02 -14.58 -16.47
CA ARG A 41 3.53 -13.26 -16.89
C ARG A 41 4.34 -12.08 -16.35
N MET A 42 5.28 -12.31 -15.44
CA MET A 42 6.19 -11.29 -14.91
C MET A 42 7.40 -11.11 -15.82
N VAL A 43 7.86 -9.86 -15.97
CA VAL A 43 9.18 -9.59 -16.56
C VAL A 43 10.29 -10.16 -15.67
N PRO A 44 11.47 -10.54 -16.23
CA PRO A 44 12.51 -11.25 -15.47
C PRO A 44 12.92 -10.57 -14.15
N ALA A 45 13.10 -9.24 -14.16
CA ALA A 45 13.46 -8.49 -12.96
C ALA A 45 12.38 -8.53 -11.88
N MET A 46 11.10 -8.47 -12.27
CA MET A 46 9.97 -8.57 -11.35
C MET A 46 9.87 -9.99 -10.77
N ARG A 47 10.05 -11.02 -11.62
CA ARG A 47 10.04 -12.42 -11.19
C ARG A 47 11.12 -12.69 -10.15
N ALA A 48 12.36 -12.28 -10.42
CA ALA A 48 13.49 -12.49 -9.52
C ALA A 48 13.26 -11.85 -8.14
N VAL A 49 12.73 -10.62 -8.10
CA VAL A 49 12.39 -9.95 -6.83
C VAL A 49 11.25 -10.68 -6.12
N TYR A 50 10.20 -11.07 -6.85
CA TYR A 50 9.08 -11.79 -6.26
C TYR A 50 9.50 -13.13 -5.65
N GLU A 51 10.29 -13.93 -6.36
CA GLU A 51 10.78 -15.24 -5.89
C GLU A 51 11.69 -15.08 -4.66
N ALA A 52 12.49 -14.01 -4.58
CA ALA A 52 13.30 -13.70 -3.41
C ALA A 52 12.44 -13.35 -2.19
N GLU A 53 11.41 -12.51 -2.37
CA GLU A 53 10.48 -12.16 -1.28
C GLU A 53 9.60 -13.35 -0.85
N GLU A 54 9.20 -14.21 -1.79
CA GLU A 54 8.45 -15.43 -1.52
C GLU A 54 9.31 -16.44 -0.74
N THR A 55 10.56 -16.67 -1.17
CA THR A 55 11.51 -17.54 -0.46
C THR A 55 11.76 -17.03 0.95
N ALA A 56 11.77 -15.72 1.14
CA ALA A 56 11.92 -15.09 2.43
C ALA A 56 10.60 -14.95 3.22
N GLY A 57 9.49 -15.56 2.78
CA GLY A 57 8.24 -15.57 3.54
C GLY A 57 7.49 -14.24 3.60
N ARG A 58 7.85 -13.26 2.75
CA ARG A 58 7.26 -11.91 2.73
C ARG A 58 6.27 -11.69 1.58
N ALA A 59 6.05 -12.70 0.73
CA ALA A 59 5.12 -12.66 -0.39
C ALA A 59 4.46 -14.03 -0.64
N PRO A 60 3.26 -14.08 -1.25
CA PRO A 60 2.41 -12.93 -1.60
C PRO A 60 1.70 -12.33 -0.39
N VAL A 61 1.42 -11.02 -0.46
CA VAL A 61 0.67 -10.30 0.58
C VAL A 61 -0.76 -10.06 0.11
N PHE A 62 -1.73 -10.54 0.88
CA PHE A 62 -3.16 -10.34 0.64
C PHE A 62 -3.86 -9.87 1.90
N ALA A 63 -4.91 -9.06 1.74
CA ALA A 63 -5.71 -8.57 2.87
C ALA A 63 -6.32 -9.70 3.72
N ALA A 64 -6.57 -10.87 3.10
CA ALA A 64 -7.05 -12.07 3.78
C ALA A 64 -6.14 -12.52 4.93
N ALA A 65 -4.81 -12.36 4.80
CA ALA A 65 -3.86 -12.69 5.87
C ALA A 65 -4.09 -11.86 7.13
N CYS A 66 -4.58 -10.63 6.98
CA CYS A 66 -4.89 -9.72 8.08
C CYS A 66 -6.39 -9.54 8.33
N GLU A 67 -7.27 -10.38 7.76
CA GLU A 67 -8.72 -10.15 7.77
C GLU A 67 -9.25 -9.96 9.20
N ARG A 68 -8.87 -10.86 10.12
CA ARG A 68 -9.31 -10.77 11.52
C ARG A 68 -8.82 -9.50 12.21
N ALA A 69 -7.60 -9.05 11.91
CA ALA A 69 -7.05 -7.82 12.46
C ALA A 69 -7.78 -6.58 11.90
N ILE A 70 -8.08 -6.57 10.60
CA ILE A 70 -8.87 -5.54 9.95
C ILE A 70 -10.28 -5.49 10.57
N LEU A 71 -10.97 -6.62 10.69
CA LEU A 71 -12.30 -6.70 11.28
C LEU A 71 -12.31 -6.27 12.74
N ALA A 72 -11.31 -6.70 13.53
CA ALA A 72 -11.16 -6.24 14.91
C ALA A 72 -11.01 -4.72 14.98
N ARG A 73 -10.18 -4.13 14.12
CA ARG A 73 -10.02 -2.67 14.05
C ARG A 73 -11.33 -1.98 13.69
N LEU A 74 -12.00 -2.41 12.62
CA LEU A 74 -13.29 -1.84 12.22
C LEU A 74 -14.33 -1.94 13.35
N ARG A 75 -14.45 -3.11 14.00
CA ARG A 75 -15.42 -3.35 15.09
C ARG A 75 -15.11 -2.59 16.38
N SER A 76 -13.87 -2.19 16.59
CA SER A 76 -13.47 -1.35 17.73
C SER A 76 -13.73 0.15 17.51
N MET A 77 -13.90 0.60 16.27
CA MET A 77 -14.08 2.01 15.93
C MET A 77 -15.52 2.48 16.16
N THR A 78 -15.66 3.75 16.54
CA THR A 78 -16.94 4.48 16.69
C THR A 78 -17.50 4.96 15.35
N PRO A 79 -18.81 5.25 15.25
CA PRO A 79 -19.40 5.84 14.03
C PRO A 79 -18.67 7.10 13.55
N ALA A 80 -18.32 8.00 14.48
CA ALA A 80 -17.60 9.24 14.16
C ALA A 80 -16.22 8.98 13.55
N GLU A 81 -15.52 7.92 13.98
CA GLU A 81 -14.24 7.53 13.37
C GLU A 81 -14.43 7.00 11.95
N PHE A 82 -15.55 6.35 11.61
CA PHE A 82 -15.87 5.98 10.23
C PHE A 82 -16.19 7.19 9.36
N ASP A 83 -16.92 8.16 9.90
CA ASP A 83 -17.22 9.41 9.19
C ASP A 83 -15.96 10.23 8.91
N ALA A 84 -14.98 10.20 9.83
CA ALA A 84 -13.67 10.82 9.62
C ALA A 84 -12.86 10.19 8.46
N LEU A 85 -13.19 8.96 8.03
CA LEU A 85 -12.60 8.32 6.84
C LEU A 85 -13.31 8.75 5.55
N ASP A 86 -14.55 9.24 5.65
CA ASP A 86 -15.35 9.64 4.50
C ASP A 86 -15.03 11.07 4.08
N THR A 87 -14.08 11.23 3.16
CA THR A 87 -13.70 12.54 2.61
C THR A 87 -14.81 13.23 1.82
N GLY A 88 -15.88 12.52 1.44
CA GLY A 88 -17.01 13.10 0.73
C GLY A 88 -18.16 13.53 1.63
N HIS A 89 -18.15 13.12 2.91
CA HIS A 89 -19.24 13.35 3.87
C HIS A 89 -20.61 12.95 3.30
N GLU A 90 -20.67 11.80 2.63
CA GLU A 90 -21.83 11.36 1.85
C GLU A 90 -22.62 10.25 2.55
N GLY A 91 -22.24 9.86 3.77
CA GLY A 91 -22.85 8.78 4.54
C GLY A 91 -22.26 7.40 4.25
N VAL A 92 -21.16 7.30 3.50
CA VAL A 92 -20.50 6.00 3.28
C VAL A 92 -19.85 5.47 4.57
N GLY A 93 -19.43 6.37 5.48
CA GLY A 93 -18.92 6.04 6.81
C GLY A 93 -19.92 5.19 7.61
N GLN A 94 -21.11 5.73 7.86
CA GLN A 94 -22.19 5.01 8.56
C GLN A 94 -22.56 3.67 7.89
N ARG A 95 -22.57 3.62 6.55
CA ARG A 95 -22.89 2.39 5.83
C ARG A 95 -21.82 1.31 6.03
N LEU A 96 -20.55 1.69 5.94
CA LEU A 96 -19.42 0.79 6.18
C LEU A 96 -19.35 0.36 7.65
N TYR A 97 -19.67 1.26 8.59
CA TYR A 97 -19.84 0.94 10.01
C TYR A 97 -20.87 -0.17 10.19
N ASN A 98 -22.10 -0.01 9.68
CA ASN A 98 -23.15 -1.01 9.79
C ASN A 98 -22.74 -2.35 9.16
N ALA A 99 -22.13 -2.32 7.95
CA ALA A 99 -21.67 -3.52 7.28
C ALA A 99 -20.62 -4.29 8.11
N SER A 100 -19.68 -3.59 8.75
CA SER A 100 -18.62 -4.21 9.56
C SER A 100 -19.10 -4.96 10.81
N ARG A 101 -20.33 -4.66 11.28
CA ARG A 101 -20.96 -5.35 12.42
C ARG A 101 -21.73 -6.60 11.99
N ASN A 102 -22.27 -6.59 10.78
CA ASN A 102 -23.22 -7.62 10.33
C ASN A 102 -22.61 -8.65 9.37
N ALA A 103 -21.40 -8.41 8.84
CA ALA A 103 -20.68 -9.35 7.99
C ALA A 103 -19.54 -10.04 8.73
N ALA A 104 -19.30 -11.31 8.39
CA ALA A 104 -18.28 -12.15 8.99
C ALA A 104 -16.91 -12.04 8.29
N THR A 105 -16.89 -11.69 6.99
CA THR A 105 -15.67 -11.59 6.16
C THR A 105 -15.50 -10.17 5.62
N LEU A 106 -14.27 -9.80 5.27
CA LEU A 106 -13.97 -8.48 4.72
C LEU A 106 -14.66 -8.25 3.37
N ASP A 107 -14.72 -9.27 2.52
CA ASP A 107 -15.42 -9.18 1.24
C ASP A 107 -16.91 -8.92 1.44
N ALA A 108 -17.56 -9.62 2.37
CA ALA A 108 -18.96 -9.38 2.71
C ALA A 108 -19.19 -7.97 3.31
N VAL A 109 -18.23 -7.44 4.08
CA VAL A 109 -18.28 -6.03 4.54
C VAL A 109 -18.28 -5.07 3.35
N LEU A 110 -17.38 -5.27 2.39
CA LEU A 110 -17.27 -4.42 1.21
C LEU A 110 -18.52 -4.53 0.32
N ASP A 111 -19.03 -5.73 0.08
CA ASP A 111 -20.21 -5.99 -0.74
C ASP A 111 -21.47 -5.35 -0.14
N ASN A 112 -21.67 -5.50 1.17
CA ASN A 112 -22.81 -4.90 1.87
C ASN A 112 -22.73 -3.37 1.87
N ALA A 113 -21.53 -2.80 1.98
CA ALA A 113 -21.33 -1.36 1.95
C ALA A 113 -21.42 -0.77 0.52
N LYS A 114 -21.12 -1.57 -0.51
CA LYS A 114 -21.12 -1.13 -1.90
C LYS A 114 -22.51 -0.71 -2.37
N THR A 115 -22.54 0.35 -3.18
CA THR A 115 -23.74 0.83 -3.89
C THR A 115 -23.35 1.28 -5.29
N LYS A 116 -24.31 1.73 -6.11
CA LYS A 116 -24.00 2.42 -7.37
C LYS A 116 -23.20 3.72 -7.12
N ARG A 117 -23.42 4.39 -5.99
CA ARG A 117 -22.75 5.64 -5.60
C ARG A 117 -21.36 5.40 -5.01
N TYR A 118 -21.16 4.30 -4.28
CA TYR A 118 -19.90 4.01 -3.57
C TYR A 118 -19.17 2.83 -4.23
N ALA A 119 -18.16 3.14 -5.04
CA ALA A 119 -17.33 2.15 -5.69
C ALA A 119 -16.41 1.40 -4.71
N TYR A 120 -16.08 0.14 -5.02
CA TYR A 120 -15.15 -0.68 -4.24
C TYR A 120 -13.80 -0.01 -3.97
N ALA A 121 -13.28 0.80 -4.89
CA ALA A 121 -12.00 1.48 -4.69
C ALA A 121 -12.05 2.46 -3.51
N ARG A 122 -13.19 3.15 -3.30
CA ARG A 122 -13.39 4.05 -2.16
C ARG A 122 -13.51 3.27 -0.86
N LEU A 123 -14.34 2.22 -0.84
CA LEU A 123 -14.54 1.39 0.34
C LEU A 123 -13.25 0.69 0.78
N ARG A 124 -12.51 0.08 -0.16
CA ARG A 124 -11.20 -0.54 0.11
C ARG A 124 -10.19 0.47 0.68
N ARG A 125 -10.20 1.71 0.17
CA ARG A 125 -9.35 2.78 0.69
C ARG A 125 -9.72 3.15 2.13
N MET A 126 -11.02 3.28 2.44
CA MET A 126 -11.48 3.54 3.80
C MET A 126 -11.12 2.41 4.76
N VAL A 127 -11.31 1.15 4.35
CA VAL A 127 -10.88 -0.01 5.15
C VAL A 127 -9.36 0.00 5.39
N LEU A 128 -8.57 0.28 4.35
CA LEU A 128 -7.11 0.36 4.48
C LEU A 128 -6.70 1.49 5.43
N TRP A 129 -7.32 2.66 5.33
CA TRP A 129 -7.09 3.77 6.25
C TRP A 129 -7.45 3.38 7.69
N ALA A 130 -8.60 2.75 7.90
CA ALA A 130 -9.01 2.26 9.21
C ALA A 130 -7.97 1.31 9.82
N TYR A 131 -7.55 0.31 9.02
CA TYR A 131 -6.56 -0.69 9.42
C TYR A 131 -5.22 -0.06 9.79
N LEU A 132 -4.72 0.88 8.97
CA LEU A 132 -3.44 1.56 9.18
C LEU A 132 -3.51 2.71 10.23
N GLY A 133 -4.70 2.97 10.79
CA GLY A 133 -4.94 4.07 11.72
C GLY A 133 -4.74 5.45 11.08
N LEU A 134 -5.06 5.57 9.79
CA LEU A 134 -4.95 6.80 9.02
C LEU A 134 -6.29 7.54 9.03
N THR A 135 -6.22 8.85 9.23
CA THR A 135 -7.35 9.76 9.02
C THR A 135 -6.97 10.74 7.93
N PRO A 136 -7.73 10.88 6.83
CA PRO A 136 -7.40 11.78 5.72
C PRO A 136 -7.09 13.21 6.17
N ALA A 137 -7.84 13.74 7.14
CA ALA A 137 -7.62 15.08 7.69
C ALA A 137 -6.28 15.27 8.42
N LYS A 138 -5.62 14.18 8.85
CA LYS A 138 -4.32 14.21 9.53
C LYS A 138 -3.14 14.09 8.55
N LEU A 139 -3.41 13.79 7.28
CA LEU A 139 -2.36 13.74 6.26
C LEU A 139 -1.94 15.17 5.90
N PRO A 140 -0.63 15.44 5.79
CA PRO A 140 -0.17 16.77 5.43
C PRO A 140 -0.63 17.12 4.01
N ALA A 141 -1.08 18.36 3.81
CA ALA A 141 -1.51 18.86 2.50
C ALA A 141 -0.36 18.95 1.49
N SER A 142 0.89 19.01 1.97
CA SER A 142 2.10 19.05 1.16
C SER A 142 3.09 17.98 1.59
N VAL A 143 3.94 17.55 0.67
CA VAL A 143 4.97 16.53 0.93
C VAL A 143 6.13 17.15 1.71
N PRO A 144 6.44 16.66 2.93
CA PRO A 144 7.42 17.31 3.79
C PRO A 144 8.88 16.94 3.49
N TYR A 145 9.12 15.81 2.82
CA TYR A 145 10.47 15.33 2.47
C TYR A 145 10.43 14.36 1.29
N LEU A 146 11.59 14.13 0.69
CA LEU A 146 11.82 13.10 -0.33
C LEU A 146 12.59 11.94 0.30
N ARG A 147 11.96 10.77 0.38
CA ARG A 147 12.61 9.56 0.89
C ARG A 147 13.19 8.73 -0.24
N VAL A 148 14.48 8.47 -0.18
CA VAL A 148 15.15 7.58 -1.12
C VAL A 148 14.88 6.14 -0.73
N LEU A 149 14.29 5.36 -1.64
CA LEU A 149 14.09 3.92 -1.48
C LEU A 149 15.16 3.10 -2.20
N ALA A 150 15.62 3.59 -3.36
CA ALA A 150 16.70 3.00 -4.13
C ALA A 150 17.38 4.03 -5.04
N ALA A 151 18.64 3.78 -5.41
CA ALA A 151 19.35 4.57 -6.42
C ALA A 151 20.50 3.76 -7.05
N ASN A 152 20.51 3.63 -8.38
CA ASN A 152 21.66 3.12 -9.13
C ASN A 152 22.75 4.20 -9.28
N GLY A 153 23.84 3.90 -10.01
CA GLY A 153 24.94 4.87 -10.23
C GLY A 153 24.48 6.24 -10.74
N THR A 154 23.60 6.28 -11.73
CA THR A 154 23.01 7.52 -12.26
C THR A 154 22.15 8.24 -11.21
N GLY A 155 21.33 7.48 -10.47
CA GLY A 155 20.52 8.00 -9.36
C GLY A 155 21.37 8.60 -8.25
N ARG A 156 22.51 7.99 -7.92
CA ARG A 156 23.47 8.53 -6.93
C ARG A 156 24.05 9.87 -7.37
N ALA A 157 24.44 10.00 -8.64
CA ALA A 157 24.91 11.28 -9.18
C ALA A 157 23.82 12.36 -9.12
N LEU A 158 22.57 12.00 -9.44
CA LEU A 158 21.42 12.90 -9.29
C LEU A 158 21.20 13.31 -7.83
N LEU A 159 21.21 12.37 -6.89
CA LEU A 159 21.08 12.65 -5.46
C LEU A 159 22.17 13.59 -4.96
N GLY A 160 23.40 13.45 -5.46
CA GLY A 160 24.51 14.37 -5.18
C GLY A 160 24.19 15.82 -5.57
N ARG A 161 23.56 16.03 -6.73
CA ARG A 161 23.08 17.37 -7.14
C ARG A 161 21.88 17.83 -6.31
N MET A 162 20.94 16.93 -6.02
CA MET A 162 19.72 17.25 -5.25
C MET A 162 20.04 17.74 -3.85
N ARG A 163 21.15 17.31 -3.22
CA ARG A 163 21.60 17.87 -1.93
C ARG A 163 21.74 19.39 -1.93
N LYS A 164 22.06 20.00 -3.07
CA LYS A 164 22.25 21.45 -3.22
C LYS A 164 21.06 22.17 -3.86
N THR A 165 20.20 21.43 -4.55
CA THR A 165 19.22 22.01 -5.50
C THR A 165 17.77 21.63 -5.20
N ALA A 166 17.54 20.57 -4.43
CA ALA A 166 16.19 20.15 -4.09
C ALA A 166 15.54 21.17 -3.16
N ARG A 167 14.26 21.47 -3.44
CA ARG A 167 13.45 22.37 -2.60
C ARG A 167 12.92 21.69 -1.33
N LEU A 168 12.97 20.36 -1.28
CA LEU A 168 12.56 19.56 -0.15
C LEU A 168 13.76 18.79 0.41
N PRO A 169 13.80 18.53 1.73
CA PRO A 169 14.82 17.68 2.33
C PRO A 169 14.83 16.30 1.70
N VAL A 170 16.01 15.81 1.32
CA VAL A 170 16.20 14.46 0.78
C VAL A 170 16.77 13.57 1.88
N ILE A 171 15.97 12.62 2.37
CA ILE A 171 16.38 11.67 3.40
C ILE A 171 16.80 10.34 2.77
N THR A 172 17.98 9.86 3.17
CA THR A 172 18.51 8.54 2.77
C THR A 172 18.48 7.56 3.93
N LYS A 173 18.80 8.00 5.14
CA LYS A 173 18.68 7.17 6.35
C LYS A 173 17.44 7.58 7.13
N PRO A 174 16.62 6.63 7.64
CA PRO A 174 15.48 6.91 8.51
C PRO A 174 15.79 7.90 9.65
N ALA A 175 16.94 7.75 10.31
CA ALA A 175 17.37 8.61 11.41
C ALA A 175 17.44 10.12 11.06
N ALA A 176 17.62 10.47 9.78
CA ALA A 176 17.66 11.86 9.32
C ALA A 176 16.33 12.60 9.52
N ILE A 177 15.22 11.88 9.73
CA ILE A 177 13.93 12.52 10.02
C ILE A 177 13.97 13.31 11.33
N ARG A 178 14.82 12.92 12.30
CA ARG A 178 14.90 13.55 13.62
C ARG A 178 15.36 15.01 13.57
N SER A 179 16.05 15.41 12.50
CA SER A 179 16.49 16.79 12.28
C SER A 179 15.51 17.61 11.42
N LEU A 180 14.42 17.03 10.95
CA LEU A 180 13.40 17.74 10.18
C LEU A 180 12.31 18.32 11.08
N PHE A 181 11.46 19.17 10.50
CA PHE A 181 10.37 19.83 11.21
C PHE A 181 9.30 18.84 11.74
N PRO A 182 8.52 19.20 12.78
CA PRO A 182 7.61 18.27 13.45
C PRO A 182 6.63 17.53 12.54
N ASP A 183 6.12 18.18 11.48
CA ASP A 183 5.17 17.56 10.55
C ASP A 183 5.81 16.43 9.75
N ALA A 184 7.09 16.56 9.37
CA ALA A 184 7.87 15.51 8.73
C ALA A 184 8.02 14.30 9.67
N GLN A 185 8.30 14.55 10.95
CA GLN A 185 8.44 13.51 11.97
C GLN A 185 7.13 12.74 12.16
N ARG A 186 5.99 13.44 12.31
CA ARG A 186 4.66 12.81 12.45
C ARG A 186 4.26 11.99 11.22
N LEU A 187 4.59 12.48 10.01
CA LEU A 187 4.35 11.69 8.80
C LEU A 187 5.20 10.42 8.79
N PHE A 188 6.48 10.51 9.12
CA PHE A 188 7.37 9.34 9.16
C PHE A 188 6.96 8.31 10.22
N GLU A 189 6.52 8.75 11.41
CA GLU A 189 5.95 7.86 12.42
C GLU A 189 4.73 7.11 11.90
N THR A 190 3.88 7.83 11.15
CA THR A 190 2.71 7.24 10.47
C THR A 190 3.14 6.22 9.42
N GLU A 191 4.13 6.52 8.59
CA GLU A 191 4.71 5.57 7.63
C GLU A 191 5.30 4.33 8.32
N SER A 192 6.04 4.52 9.42
CA SER A 192 6.66 3.43 10.17
C SER A 192 5.59 2.49 10.71
N ARG A 193 4.60 3.03 11.42
CA ARG A 193 3.49 2.23 11.94
C ARG A 193 2.71 1.53 10.83
N ALA A 194 2.48 2.21 9.70
CA ALA A 194 1.77 1.62 8.58
C ALA A 194 2.57 0.46 7.93
N ALA A 195 3.90 0.59 7.83
CA ALA A 195 4.76 -0.49 7.36
C ALA A 195 4.78 -1.69 8.31
N ASP A 196 4.78 -1.43 9.62
CA ASP A 196 4.73 -2.50 10.63
C ASP A 196 3.39 -3.26 10.57
N LEU A 197 2.27 -2.55 10.40
CA LEU A 197 0.96 -3.17 10.18
C LEU A 197 0.88 -3.92 8.85
N TYR A 198 1.46 -3.39 7.78
CA TYR A 198 1.56 -4.09 6.50
C TYR A 198 2.33 -5.41 6.63
N ALA A 199 3.42 -5.43 7.40
CA ALA A 199 4.24 -6.62 7.61
C ALA A 199 3.46 -7.78 8.27
N LEU A 200 2.41 -7.49 9.05
CA LEU A 200 1.53 -8.53 9.60
C LEU A 200 0.82 -9.37 8.54
N ALA A 201 0.78 -8.89 7.29
CA ALA A 201 0.19 -9.62 6.18
C ALA A 201 1.21 -10.50 5.41
N TYR A 202 2.46 -10.58 5.89
CA TYR A 202 3.44 -11.54 5.38
C TYR A 202 3.01 -12.98 5.70
N PRO A 203 3.19 -13.93 4.76
CA PRO A 203 2.91 -15.34 5.02
C PRO A 203 3.63 -15.90 6.24
N GLU A 204 4.92 -15.56 6.41
CA GLU A 204 5.72 -15.98 7.56
C GLU A 204 5.71 -14.93 8.66
N LEU A 205 5.02 -15.22 9.78
CA LEU A 205 4.85 -14.27 10.88
C LEU A 205 6.19 -13.88 11.55
N THR A 206 7.19 -14.75 11.51
CA THR A 206 8.55 -14.43 12.02
C THR A 206 9.20 -13.28 11.26
N GLU A 207 8.81 -13.06 10.01
CA GLU A 207 9.30 -11.97 9.15
C GLU A 207 8.46 -10.69 9.29
N ALA A 208 7.30 -10.76 9.96
CA ALA A 208 6.36 -9.67 10.17
C ALA A 208 6.82 -8.63 11.22
N CYS A 209 8.11 -8.30 11.22
CA CYS A 209 8.73 -7.37 12.16
C CYS A 209 8.79 -5.94 11.59
N GLY A 210 8.68 -4.96 12.49
CA GLY A 210 8.85 -3.56 12.12
C GLY A 210 10.28 -3.26 11.65
N SER A 211 10.43 -2.75 10.43
CA SER A 211 11.74 -2.68 9.76
C SER A 211 12.07 -1.30 9.20
N LEU A 212 11.11 -0.38 9.16
CA LEU A 212 11.26 0.91 8.48
C LEU A 212 12.48 1.72 8.96
N TRP A 213 12.72 1.75 10.27
CA TRP A 213 13.86 2.44 10.89
C TRP A 213 15.23 1.81 10.58
N ARG A 214 15.24 0.52 10.22
CA ARG A 214 16.45 -0.27 9.95
C ARG A 214 16.74 -0.39 8.44
N GLN A 215 15.76 -0.07 7.60
CA GLN A 215 15.89 -0.16 6.15
C GLN A 215 16.68 1.02 5.59
N ASN A 216 17.84 0.70 5.02
CA ASN A 216 18.59 1.61 4.18
C ASN A 216 18.13 1.49 2.72
N PRO A 217 18.29 2.56 1.92
CA PRO A 217 17.98 2.53 0.50
C PRO A 217 18.84 1.49 -0.22
N VAL A 218 18.24 0.82 -1.20
CA VAL A 218 18.95 -0.13 -2.06
C VAL A 218 19.84 0.65 -3.04
N MET A 219 21.15 0.53 -2.91
CA MET A 219 22.12 1.22 -3.76
C MET A 219 23.10 0.24 -4.40
N PRO A 220 22.73 -0.37 -5.54
CA PRO A 220 23.61 -1.27 -6.28
C PRO A 220 24.79 -0.53 -6.93
#